data_AF-A0A367IPS1-F1
#
_entry.id   AF-A0A367IPS1-F1
#
_cell.length_a   1.000
_cell.length_b   1.000
_cell.length_c   1.000
_cell.angle_alpha   90.00
_cell.angle_beta   90.00
_cell.angle_gamma   90.00
#
_symmetry.space_group_name_H-M   'P 1'
#
loop_
_entity.id
_entity.type
_entity.pdbx_description
1 polymer ?
#
loop_
_entity_poly.entity_id
_entity_poly.type
_entity_poly.pdbx_seq_one_letter_code
_entity_poly.pdbx_strand_id
1 'polypeptide(L)'
;MSVCTVRVALRVRPLLEKEETKSCITFIPNQPQVIVDQNRQFTFDHVYSPSVTQEEVYLSCIQPLFDQFVKGYNATVLAYGQTGSGKTYNMGTSYHHQDPKHYGIVP
;
A
#
# COMPACT_ATOMS: atom_id res chain seq x y z
N MET A 1 12.38 25.31 -8.85
CA MET A 1 11.19 24.81 -8.13
C MET A 1 11.22 23.30 -8.23
N SER A 2 11.23 22.58 -7.11
CA SER A 2 11.15 21.11 -7.13
C SER A 2 9.71 20.72 -7.46
N VAL A 3 9.50 19.99 -8.55
CA VAL A 3 8.18 19.49 -8.93
C VAL A 3 7.90 18.26 -8.07
N CYS A 4 6.84 18.28 -7.27
CA CYS A 4 6.40 17.13 -6.49
C CYS A 4 5.40 16.34 -7.32
N THR A 5 5.78 15.14 -7.78
CA THR A 5 4.87 14.24 -8.51
C THR A 5 3.98 13.49 -7.53
N VAL A 6 2.82 13.02 -8.01
CA VAL A 6 1.99 12.07 -7.26
C VAL A 6 2.81 10.81 -7.00
N ARG A 7 2.88 10.39 -5.74
CA ARG A 7 3.50 9.12 -5.34
C ARG A 7 2.46 8.01 -5.33
N VAL A 8 2.82 6.85 -5.86
CA VAL A 8 1.98 5.66 -5.98
C VAL A 8 2.65 4.50 -5.25
N ALA A 9 1.94 3.95 -4.26
CA ALA A 9 2.34 2.74 -3.57
C ALA A 9 1.42 1.58 -3.96
N LEU A 10 1.98 0.52 -4.52
CA LEU A 10 1.27 -0.72 -4.80
C LEU A 10 1.31 -1.61 -3.57
N ARG A 11 0.14 -2.05 -3.08
CA ARG A 11 0.04 -3.06 -2.02
C ARG A 11 -0.74 -4.27 -2.50
N VAL A 12 -0.11 -5.44 -2.41
CA VAL A 12 -0.72 -6.72 -2.72
C VAL A 12 -1.09 -7.41 -1.42
N ARG A 13 -2.37 -7.72 -1.22
CA ARG A 13 -2.83 -8.43 -0.03
C ARG A 13 -2.55 -9.95 -0.15
N PRO A 14 -2.53 -10.69 0.97
CA PRO A 14 -2.57 -12.15 0.94
C PRO A 14 -3.77 -12.68 0.14
N LEU A 15 -3.60 -13.84 -0.49
CA LEU A 15 -4.68 -14.59 -1.10
C LEU A 15 -5.66 -15.06 -0.02
N LEU A 16 -6.95 -14.96 -0.30
CA LEU A 16 -8.01 -15.53 0.53
C LEU A 16 -8.12 -17.02 0.25
N GLU A 17 -8.65 -17.78 1.21
CA GLU A 17 -8.84 -19.23 1.09
C GLU A 17 -9.67 -19.66 -0.14
N LYS A 18 -10.53 -18.77 -0.63
CA LYS A 18 -11.41 -19.01 -1.79
C LYS A 18 -10.75 -18.65 -3.13
N GLU A 19 -9.56 -18.07 -3.12
CA GLU A 19 -8.84 -17.65 -4.33
C GLU A 19 -7.87 -18.74 -4.79
N GLU A 20 -7.58 -18.80 -6.09
CA GLU A 20 -6.64 -19.77 -6.65
C GLU A 20 -5.28 -19.70 -5.97
N THR A 21 -4.62 -20.85 -5.82
CA THR A 21 -3.35 -20.98 -5.08
C THR A 21 -2.16 -20.30 -5.76
N LYS A 22 -2.27 -19.88 -7.03
CA LYS A 22 -1.17 -19.27 -7.79
C LYS A 22 -1.40 -17.77 -8.01
N SER A 23 -0.53 -16.95 -7.41
CA SER A 23 -0.48 -15.51 -7.66
C SER A 23 -0.04 -15.21 -9.11
N CYS A 24 -0.73 -14.27 -9.75
CA CYS A 24 -0.32 -13.69 -11.05
C CYS A 24 0.73 -12.58 -10.93
N ILE A 25 1.13 -12.22 -9.70
CA ILE A 25 2.08 -11.14 -9.40
C ILE A 25 3.38 -11.73 -8.88
N THR A 26 4.48 -11.38 -9.55
CA THR A 26 5.85 -11.69 -9.12
C THR A 26 6.55 -10.42 -8.66
N PHE A 27 7.20 -10.47 -7.50
CA PHE A 27 7.96 -9.34 -6.93
C PHE A 27 9.42 -9.41 -7.38
N ILE A 28 10.00 -8.26 -7.70
CA ILE A 28 11.44 -8.16 -7.96
C ILE A 28 12.15 -7.83 -6.64
N PRO A 29 13.06 -8.69 -6.14
CA PRO A 29 13.76 -8.43 -4.87
C PRO A 29 14.49 -7.09 -4.88
N ASN A 30 14.36 -6.35 -3.77
CA ASN A 30 15.02 -5.05 -3.54
C ASN A 30 14.68 -3.96 -4.58
N GLN A 31 13.58 -4.10 -5.33
CA GLN A 31 13.14 -3.10 -6.29
C GLN A 31 11.65 -2.81 -6.09
N PRO A 32 11.19 -1.57 -6.29
CA PRO A 32 9.77 -1.24 -6.23
C PRO A 32 9.08 -1.63 -7.55
N GLN A 33 9.21 -2.90 -7.93
CA GLN A 33 8.75 -3.43 -9.20
C GLN A 33 8.00 -4.76 -9.05
N VAL A 34 7.02 -4.94 -9.94
CA VAL A 34 6.27 -6.19 -10.07
C VAL A 34 6.18 -6.61 -11.53
N ILE A 35 6.07 -7.92 -11.74
CA ILE A 35 5.70 -8.53 -13.03
C ILE A 35 4.32 -9.15 -12.88
N VAL A 36 3.38 -8.75 -13.73
CA VAL A 36 2.02 -9.29 -13.83
C VAL A 36 1.93 -10.23 -15.03
N ASP A 37 1.36 -11.42 -14.85
CA ASP A 37 1.17 -12.45 -15.88
C ASP A 37 2.45 -12.78 -16.68
N GLN A 38 3.59 -12.76 -15.99
CA GLN A 38 4.92 -13.13 -16.50
C GLN A 38 5.54 -12.20 -17.55
N ASN A 39 4.84 -11.16 -18.03
CA ASN A 39 5.33 -10.33 -19.14
C ASN A 39 5.12 -8.83 -18.97
N ARG A 40 4.30 -8.37 -18.01
CA ARG A 40 4.03 -6.93 -17.82
C ARG A 40 4.72 -6.41 -16.57
N GLN A 41 5.77 -5.61 -16.76
CA GLN A 41 6.54 -5.03 -15.67
C GLN A 41 6.07 -3.61 -15.36
N PHE A 42 5.89 -3.32 -14.07
CA PHE A 42 5.50 -2.01 -13.57
C PHE A 42 6.43 -1.58 -12.45
N THR A 43 6.74 -0.29 -12.39
CA THR A 43 7.53 0.35 -11.33
C THR A 43 6.66 1.37 -10.61
N PHE A 44 6.76 1.40 -9.28
CA PHE A 44 6.03 2.32 -8.41
C PHE A 44 7.02 3.00 -7.45
N ASP A 45 6.55 3.96 -6.64
CA ASP A 45 7.39 4.53 -5.57
C ASP A 45 7.62 3.50 -4.46
N HIS A 46 6.60 2.68 -4.19
CA HIS A 46 6.67 1.57 -3.25
C HIS A 46 5.90 0.35 -3.75
N VAL A 47 6.42 -0.84 -3.46
CA VAL A 47 5.74 -2.12 -3.70
C VAL A 47 5.76 -2.93 -2.41
N TYR A 48 4.58 -3.26 -1.90
CA TYR A 48 4.40 -4.02 -0.67
C TYR A 48 3.85 -5.41 -1.00
N SER A 49 4.61 -6.44 -0.64
CA SER A 49 4.19 -7.83 -0.74
C SER A 49 3.17 -8.18 0.34
N PRO A 50 2.50 -9.35 0.24
CA PRO A 50 1.55 -9.82 1.24
C PRO A 50 2.10 -9.93 2.67
N SER A 51 3.42 -10.02 2.85
CA SER A 51 4.05 -10.10 4.16
C SER A 51 4.26 -8.76 4.85
N VAL A 52 4.10 -7.64 4.12
CA VAL A 52 4.35 -6.29 4.67
C VAL A 52 3.19 -5.86 5.57
N THR A 53 3.53 -5.44 6.77
CA THR A 53 2.61 -5.04 7.84
C THR A 53 2.00 -3.65 7.61
N GLN A 54 0.94 -3.32 8.37
CA GLN A 54 0.35 -1.97 8.36
C GLN A 54 1.37 -0.90 8.78
N GLU A 55 2.14 -1.19 9.83
CA GLU A 55 3.13 -0.29 10.39
C GLU A 55 4.23 0.03 9.37
N GLU A 56 4.75 -0.98 8.67
CA GLU A 56 5.75 -0.78 7.62
C GLU A 56 5.22 0.10 6.48
N VAL A 57 3.96 -0.09 6.07
CA VAL A 57 3.31 0.78 5.07
C VAL A 57 3.17 2.22 5.58
N TYR A 58 2.78 2.39 6.84
CA TYR A 58 2.64 3.71 7.45
C TYR A 58 3.98 4.44 7.51
N LEU A 59 5.02 3.81 8.06
CA LEU A 59 6.34 4.42 8.25
C LEU A 59 7.01 4.78 6.92
N SER A 60 6.86 3.94 5.89
CA SER A 60 7.52 4.17 4.59
C SER A 60 6.76 5.14 3.68
N CYS A 61 5.42 5.11 3.68
CA CYS A 61 4.61 5.91 2.75
C CYS A 61 4.00 7.16 3.39
N ILE A 62 3.46 7.00 4.61
CA ILE A 62 2.57 7.98 5.25
C ILE A 62 3.35 8.93 6.14
N GLN A 63 4.32 8.45 6.93
CA GLN A 63 5.13 9.29 7.80
C GLN A 63 5.74 10.49 7.05
N PRO A 64 6.34 10.34 5.85
CA PRO A 64 6.88 11.48 5.11
C PRO A 64 5.81 12.47 4.64
N LEU A 65 4.57 12.02 4.35
CA LEU A 65 3.46 12.93 4.03
C LEU A 65 2.98 13.68 5.27
N PHE A 66 2.89 12.98 6.40
CA PHE A 66 2.50 13.56 7.68
C PHE A 66 3.49 14.66 8.11
N ASP A 67 4.79 14.42 7.94
CA ASP A 67 5.82 15.42 8.25
C ASP A 67 5.69 16.70 7.39
N GLN A 68 5.21 16.58 6.15
CA GLN A 68 4.91 17.74 5.30
C GLN A 68 3.60 18.41 5.72
N PHE A 69 2.59 17.62 6.09
CA PHE A 69 1.33 18.14 6.61
C PHE A 69 1.54 19.02 7.85
N VAL A 70 2.37 18.57 8.80
CA VAL A 70 2.72 19.35 10.01
C VAL A 70 3.45 20.65 9.67
N LYS A 71 4.13 20.73 8.52
CA LYS A 71 4.77 21.97 8.01
C LYS A 71 3.80 22.91 7.29
N GLY A 72 2.51 22.57 7.23
CA GLY A 72 1.46 23.39 6.61
C GLY A 72 1.18 23.06 5.14
N TYR A 73 1.70 21.95 4.61
CA TYR A 73 1.34 21.49 3.26
C TYR A 73 0.05 20.68 3.26
N ASN A 74 -0.72 20.76 2.18
CA ASN A 74 -1.84 19.85 1.98
C ASN A 74 -1.32 18.46 1.61
N ALA A 75 -1.81 17.43 2.29
CA ALA A 75 -1.51 16.04 2.01
C ALA A 75 -2.80 15.24 1.82
N THR A 76 -2.85 14.43 0.76
CA THR A 76 -4.00 13.57 0.46
C THR A 76 -3.52 12.15 0.24
N VAL A 77 -4.19 11.19 0.87
CA VAL A 77 -3.98 9.76 0.67
C VAL A 77 -5.26 9.15 0.13
N LEU A 78 -5.16 8.43 -0.99
CA LEU A 78 -6.28 7.73 -1.62
C LEU A 78 -5.94 6.25 -1.74
N ALA A 79 -6.80 5.38 -1.21
CA ALA A 79 -6.75 3.95 -1.49
C ALA A 79 -7.58 3.62 -2.72
N TYR A 80 -6.97 3.01 -3.73
CA TYR A 80 -7.61 2.64 -5.00
C TYR A 80 -7.40 1.15 -5.32
N GLY A 81 -8.36 0.54 -6.01
CA GLY A 81 -8.34 -0.88 -6.40
C GLY A 81 -9.72 -1.52 -6.48
N GLN A 82 -9.78 -2.77 -6.94
CA GLN A 82 -11.04 -3.52 -7.08
C GLN A 82 -11.76 -3.77 -5.73
N THR A 83 -13.03 -4.15 -5.76
CA THR A 83 -13.75 -4.61 -4.56
C THR A 83 -13.03 -5.81 -3.94
N GLY A 84 -12.89 -5.81 -2.61
CA GLY A 84 -12.16 -6.85 -1.88
C GLY A 84 -10.61 -6.74 -1.95
N SER A 85 -10.03 -5.70 -2.56
CA SER A 85 -8.57 -5.52 -2.65
C SER A 85 -7.90 -5.02 -1.36
N GLY A 86 -8.67 -4.70 -0.32
CA GLY A 86 -8.14 -4.22 0.97
C GLY A 86 -8.10 -2.69 1.13
N LYS A 87 -8.76 -1.90 0.27
CA LYS A 87 -8.83 -0.42 0.42
C LYS A 87 -9.23 0.03 1.83
N THR A 88 -10.35 -0.51 2.34
CA THR A 88 -10.88 -0.14 3.65
C THR A 88 -10.00 -0.61 4.80
N TYR A 89 -9.39 -1.80 4.66
CA TYR A 89 -8.41 -2.33 5.60
C TYR A 89 -7.15 -1.46 5.69
N ASN A 90 -6.65 -0.97 4.54
CA ASN A 90 -5.50 -0.08 4.50
C ASN A 90 -5.81 1.28 5.15
N MET A 91 -6.97 1.86 4.84
CA MET A 91 -7.35 3.16 5.40
C MET A 91 -7.79 3.10 6.86
N GLY A 92 -8.34 1.97 7.33
CA GLY A 92 -8.82 1.78 8.71
C GLY A 92 -10.23 2.31 8.99
N THR A 93 -10.96 2.76 7.97
CA THR A 93 -12.18 3.57 8.18
C THR A 93 -13.45 2.81 8.59
N SER A 94 -13.43 1.49 8.70
CA SER A 94 -14.66 0.71 8.96
C SER A 94 -14.52 -0.40 9.99
N TYR A 95 -13.34 -0.63 10.55
CA TYR A 95 -13.11 -1.70 11.52
C TYR A 95 -12.24 -1.20 12.65
N HIS A 96 -12.82 -1.10 13.85
CA HIS A 96 -12.05 -0.99 15.09
C HIS A 96 -11.42 -2.36 15.37
N HIS A 97 -10.27 -2.61 14.77
CA HIS A 97 -9.44 -3.72 15.18
C HIS A 97 -8.99 -3.48 16.62
N GLN A 98 -9.07 -4.50 17.48
CA GLN A 98 -8.54 -4.41 18.84
C GLN A 98 -7.02 -4.62 18.88
N ASP A 99 -6.48 -5.28 17.84
CA ASP A 99 -5.05 -5.51 17.68
C ASP A 99 -4.39 -4.31 16.95
N PRO A 100 -3.44 -3.60 17.60
CA PRO A 100 -2.70 -2.49 17.00
C PRO A 100 -1.99 -2.83 15.69
N LYS A 101 -1.62 -4.11 15.47
CA LYS A 101 -0.95 -4.56 14.23
C LYS A 101 -1.84 -4.40 12.99
N HIS A 102 -3.14 -4.29 13.19
CA HIS A 102 -4.15 -4.16 12.14
C HIS A 102 -4.72 -2.76 12.02
N TYR A 103 -4.17 -1.77 12.74
CA TYR A 103 -4.61 -0.38 12.61
C TYR A 103 -4.35 0.13 11.19
N GLY A 104 -5.32 0.86 10.66
CA GLY A 104 -5.21 1.50 9.36
C GLY A 104 -4.34 2.75 9.39
N ILE A 105 -4.27 3.42 8.25
CA ILE A 105 -3.67 4.76 8.14
C ILE A 105 -4.42 5.76 9.03
N VAL A 106 -5.75 5.64 9.10
CA VAL A 106 -6.58 6.27 10.10
C VAL A 106 -6.91 5.21 11.15
N PRO A 107 -6.44 5.35 12.39
CA PRO A 107 -6.70 4.38 13.46
C PRO A 107 -8.16 4.37 13.92
#